data_AF-A0A5E4JFK5-F1
#
_entry.id   AF-A0A5E4JFK5-F1
#
_cell.length_a   1.000
_cell.length_b   1.000
_cell.length_c   1.000
_cell.angle_alpha   90.00
_cell.angle_beta   90.00
_cell.angle_gamma   90.00
#
_symmetry.space_group_name_H-M   'P 1'
#
loop_
_entity.id
_entity.type
_entity.pdbx_description
1 polymer ?
#
loop_
_entity_poly.entity_id
_entity_poly.type
_entity_poly.pdbx_seq_one_letter_code
_entity_poly.pdbx_strand_id
1 'polypeptide(L)'
;MVKVKAVKKGSSRRAFIKALWDDQEIFGKENPLKPFHGDSYDPKIILVVEKQWAYMRIVDELESNNIKDITVISLQGFPSDKITTESIKETLKLSKRVRRVLEDKSKYPNNELHVSSRTKVYFIGDMDPISYASYYSLKKGNTKFKKAKDKIKVRYLGVTLSDTKKYNIPKEYFISLNKPEVKVLEYLINNKLVPELKKETSFMYSTGLKVEIEGLFLAIENKKISVLDYLKNKF
;
A
#
# COMPACT_ATOMS: atom_id res chain seq x y z
N MET A 1 -7.51 35.63 5.01
CA MET A 1 -8.78 35.18 5.60
C MET A 1 -9.55 34.38 4.53
N VAL A 2 -9.40 33.06 4.49
CA VAL A 2 -10.00 32.21 3.44
C VAL A 2 -11.38 31.73 3.91
N LYS A 3 -12.45 32.20 3.26
CA LYS A 3 -13.82 31.74 3.50
C LYS A 3 -14.00 30.34 2.90
N VAL A 4 -14.03 29.31 3.75
CA VAL A 4 -14.40 27.95 3.33
C VAL A 4 -15.93 27.83 3.31
N LYS A 5 -16.51 27.70 2.11
CA LYS A 5 -17.94 27.39 1.94
C LYS A 5 -18.22 26.00 2.53
N ALA A 6 -19.23 25.93 3.41
CA ALA A 6 -19.72 24.68 3.96
C ALA A 6 -20.21 23.75 2.83
N VAL A 7 -19.64 22.54 2.77
CA VAL A 7 -20.12 21.48 1.87
C VAL A 7 -21.45 20.97 2.41
N LYS A 8 -22.53 21.21 1.67
CA LYS A 8 -23.88 20.73 2.00
C LYS A 8 -23.89 19.20 2.20
N LYS A 9 -24.62 18.76 3.22
CA LYS A 9 -25.03 17.36 3.46
C LYS A 9 -25.70 16.85 2.18
N GLY A 10 -25.10 15.85 1.52
CA GLY A 10 -25.58 15.30 0.24
C GLY A 10 -24.59 15.35 -0.94
N SER A 11 -23.34 15.75 -0.73
CA SER A 11 -22.31 15.71 -1.76
C SER A 11 -22.04 14.26 -2.22
N SER A 12 -22.30 14.01 -3.51
CA SER A 12 -22.15 12.68 -4.11
C SER A 12 -20.74 12.12 -3.92
N ARG A 13 -20.60 10.81 -3.77
CA ARG A 13 -19.32 10.06 -3.75
C ARG A 13 -18.31 10.50 -4.82
N ARG A 14 -18.80 11.02 -5.97
CA ARG A 14 -17.98 11.59 -7.04
C ARG A 14 -17.37 12.94 -6.68
N ALA A 15 -18.06 13.79 -5.92
CA ALA A 15 -17.54 15.08 -5.49
C ALA A 15 -16.43 14.93 -4.44
N PHE A 16 -16.54 13.96 -3.53
CA PHE A 16 -15.48 13.68 -2.56
C PHE A 16 -14.24 13.07 -3.22
N ILE A 17 -14.43 12.09 -4.12
CA ILE A 17 -13.34 11.56 -4.93
C ILE A 17 -12.75 12.70 -5.78
N LYS A 18 -13.56 13.49 -6.47
CA LYS A 18 -13.04 14.61 -7.27
C LYS A 18 -12.27 15.63 -6.43
N ALA A 19 -12.70 15.95 -5.21
CA ALA A 19 -11.96 16.85 -4.32
C ALA A 19 -10.61 16.27 -3.86
N LEU A 20 -10.56 14.97 -3.52
CA LEU A 20 -9.29 14.24 -3.26
C LEU A 20 -8.34 14.24 -4.46
N TRP A 21 -8.89 14.32 -5.67
CA TRP A 21 -8.16 14.30 -6.94
C TRP A 21 -7.76 15.69 -7.42
N ASP A 22 -8.58 16.71 -7.15
CA ASP A 22 -8.33 18.11 -7.52
C ASP A 22 -7.38 18.79 -6.52
N ASP A 23 -7.31 18.35 -5.25
CA ASP A 23 -6.30 18.79 -4.26
C ASP A 23 -4.88 18.23 -4.53
N GLN A 24 -4.66 17.53 -5.65
CA GLN A 24 -3.32 17.12 -6.11
C GLN A 24 -2.38 18.29 -6.43
N GLU A 25 -2.89 19.53 -6.53
CA GLU A 25 -2.02 20.72 -6.59
C GLU A 25 -1.27 21.01 -5.28
N ILE A 26 -1.70 20.40 -4.16
CA ILE A 26 -1.04 20.54 -2.84
C ILE A 26 0.09 19.52 -2.66
N PHE A 27 0.06 18.39 -3.37
CA PHE A 27 1.04 17.30 -3.24
C PHE A 27 1.86 17.22 -4.52
N GLY A 28 3.09 17.74 -4.47
CA GLY A 28 3.97 17.99 -5.61
C GLY A 28 4.04 16.87 -6.66
N LYS A 29 4.19 17.29 -7.92
CA LYS A 29 4.38 16.39 -9.08
C LYS A 29 5.81 15.85 -9.08
N GLU A 30 6.05 14.73 -8.41
CA GLU A 30 7.27 13.94 -8.65
C GLU A 30 7.01 12.83 -9.70
N ASN A 31 7.97 12.64 -10.61
CA ASN A 31 7.89 11.62 -11.65
C ASN A 31 8.05 10.23 -11.03
N PRO A 32 7.14 9.27 -11.31
CA PRO A 32 7.27 7.91 -10.79
C PRO A 32 8.55 7.26 -11.31
N LEU A 33 9.43 6.84 -10.39
CA LEU A 33 10.58 6.02 -10.72
C LEU A 33 10.12 4.65 -11.25
N LYS A 34 10.92 4.06 -12.16
CA LYS A 34 10.67 2.71 -12.70
C LYS A 34 10.56 1.71 -11.54
N PRO A 35 9.62 0.74 -11.59
CA PRO A 35 9.53 -0.30 -10.57
C PRO A 35 10.86 -1.04 -10.46
N PHE A 36 11.33 -1.29 -9.23
CA PHE A 36 12.36 -2.31 -9.02
C PHE A 36 11.71 -3.68 -9.21
N HIS A 37 11.84 -4.17 -10.43
CA HIS A 37 11.70 -5.58 -10.70
C HIS A 37 12.98 -6.22 -10.18
N GLY A 38 12.98 -6.75 -8.95
CA GLY A 38 13.88 -7.87 -8.68
C GLY A 38 13.65 -8.87 -9.83
N ASP A 39 14.71 -9.39 -10.45
CA ASP A 39 14.71 -10.15 -11.73
C ASP A 39 13.79 -11.39 -11.79
N SER A 40 12.90 -11.57 -10.82
CA SER A 40 11.87 -12.59 -10.81
C SER A 40 10.70 -12.21 -11.72
N TYR A 41 10.66 -12.90 -12.85
CA TYR A 41 9.52 -12.94 -13.76
C TYR A 41 8.30 -13.67 -13.18
N ASP A 42 8.43 -14.33 -12.02
CA ASP A 42 7.31 -14.94 -11.27
C ASP A 42 7.39 -14.70 -9.75
N PRO A 43 7.11 -13.48 -9.27
CA PRO A 43 7.17 -13.19 -7.85
C PRO A 43 6.06 -13.92 -7.07
N LYS A 44 6.42 -14.44 -5.90
CA LYS A 44 5.46 -14.96 -4.91
C LYS A 44 4.71 -13.81 -4.25
N ILE A 45 5.36 -12.67 -4.07
CA ILE A 45 4.82 -11.48 -3.40
C ILE A 45 5.07 -10.23 -4.24
N ILE A 46 4.04 -9.39 -4.37
CA ILE A 46 4.17 -7.98 -4.75
C ILE A 46 3.92 -7.14 -3.50
N LEU A 47 4.91 -6.36 -3.10
CA LEU A 47 4.83 -5.43 -1.99
C LEU A 47 4.74 -4.00 -2.52
N VAL A 48 3.59 -3.37 -2.33
CA VAL A 48 3.36 -1.96 -2.69
C VAL A 48 3.69 -1.09 -1.49
N VAL A 49 4.63 -0.16 -1.63
CA VAL A 49 5.16 0.67 -0.55
C VAL A 49 4.79 2.13 -0.80
N GLU A 50 4.20 2.79 0.19
CA GLU A 50 3.73 4.17 0.03
C GLU A 50 4.86 5.21 -0.03
N LYS A 51 5.83 5.10 0.88
CA LYS A 51 6.92 6.08 1.05
C LYS A 51 8.18 5.66 0.30
N GLN A 52 8.79 6.61 -0.40
CA GLN A 52 9.99 6.35 -1.21
C GLN A 52 11.18 5.88 -0.38
N TRP A 53 11.44 6.48 0.78
CA TRP A 53 12.56 6.08 1.63
C TRP A 53 12.36 4.65 2.18
N ALA A 54 11.13 4.28 2.55
CA ALA A 54 10.82 2.93 3.03
C ALA A 54 11.00 1.91 1.90
N TYR A 55 10.62 2.30 0.67
CA TYR A 55 10.88 1.50 -0.53
C TYR A 55 12.38 1.23 -0.70
N MET A 56 13.22 2.28 -0.68
CA MET A 56 14.68 2.12 -0.83
C MET A 56 15.24 1.19 0.23
N ARG A 57 14.87 1.41 1.50
CA ARG A 57 15.32 0.58 2.62
C ARG A 57 14.95 -0.90 2.44
N ILE A 58 13.73 -1.18 2.00
CA ILE A 58 13.27 -2.56 1.75
C ILE A 58 14.04 -3.18 0.58
N VAL A 59 14.24 -2.43 -0.51
CA VAL A 59 14.98 -2.92 -1.68
C VAL A 59 16.43 -3.25 -1.30
N ASP A 60 17.13 -2.36 -0.60
CA ASP A 60 18.51 -2.58 -0.15
C ASP A 60 18.65 -3.86 0.69
N GLU A 61 17.71 -4.11 1.60
CA GLU A 61 17.72 -5.32 2.42
C GLU A 61 17.41 -6.58 1.60
N LEU A 62 16.50 -6.52 0.62
CA LEU A 62 16.21 -7.65 -0.25
C LEU A 62 17.40 -8.00 -1.14
N GLU A 63 18.08 -6.99 -1.70
CA GLU A 63 19.29 -7.17 -2.52
C GLU A 63 20.43 -7.76 -1.70
N SER A 64 20.69 -7.19 -0.51
CA SER A 64 21.75 -7.65 0.40
C SER A 64 21.56 -9.10 0.85
N ASN A 65 20.32 -9.60 0.85
CA ASN A 65 19.98 -10.98 1.21
C ASN A 65 19.66 -11.86 -0.01
N ASN A 66 19.88 -11.37 -1.24
CA ASN A 66 19.60 -12.09 -2.49
C ASN A 66 18.16 -12.66 -2.59
N ILE A 67 17.17 -11.91 -2.09
CA ILE A 67 15.76 -12.34 -2.09
C ILE A 67 15.08 -11.91 -3.40
N LYS A 68 14.73 -12.89 -4.24
CA LYS A 68 14.11 -12.65 -5.56
C LYS A 68 12.61 -12.92 -5.62
N ASP A 69 12.04 -13.57 -4.60
CA ASP A 69 10.62 -13.96 -4.58
C ASP A 69 9.64 -12.79 -4.32
N ILE A 70 10.17 -11.59 -4.05
CA ILE A 70 9.41 -10.38 -3.71
C ILE A 70 9.71 -9.29 -4.74
N THR A 71 8.66 -8.77 -5.39
CA THR A 71 8.74 -7.54 -6.20
C THR A 71 8.23 -6.37 -5.38
N VAL A 72 8.98 -5.26 -5.34
CA VAL A 72 8.61 -4.06 -4.58
C VAL A 72 8.20 -2.95 -5.55
N ILE A 73 7.08 -2.28 -5.29
CA ILE A 73 6.56 -1.18 -6.11
C ILE A 73 6.32 0.02 -5.20
N SER A 74 6.99 1.15 -5.48
CA SER A 74 6.73 2.42 -4.78
C SER A 74 5.48 3.12 -5.33
N LEU A 75 4.66 3.73 -4.47
CA LEU A 75 3.59 4.65 -4.87
C LEU A 75 4.07 6.09 -5.05
N GLN A 76 5.10 6.50 -4.30
CA GLN A 76 5.52 7.90 -4.18
C GLN A 76 4.36 8.85 -3.81
N GLY A 77 3.55 8.47 -2.81
CA GLY A 77 2.40 9.26 -2.34
C GLY A 77 1.03 8.69 -2.76
N PHE A 78 0.02 9.56 -2.89
CA PHE A 78 -1.33 9.12 -3.23
C PHE A 78 -1.35 8.53 -4.66
N PRO A 79 -1.99 7.37 -4.90
CA PRO A 79 -1.96 6.74 -6.22
C PRO A 79 -2.57 7.66 -7.28
N SER A 80 -1.73 8.27 -8.12
CA SER A 80 -2.17 8.99 -9.31
C SER A 80 -2.55 7.97 -10.41
N ASP A 81 -3.67 8.23 -11.10
CA ASP A 81 -4.68 7.23 -11.55
C ASP A 81 -4.29 6.17 -12.59
N LYS A 82 -3.02 5.98 -12.93
CA LYS A 82 -2.63 5.04 -13.99
C LYS A 82 -1.44 4.18 -13.61
N ILE A 83 -0.32 4.79 -13.25
CA ILE A 83 0.97 4.13 -13.32
C ILE A 83 1.06 2.98 -12.30
N THR A 84 0.74 3.18 -11.02
CA THR A 84 0.91 2.09 -10.05
C THR A 84 -0.08 0.94 -10.22
N THR A 85 -1.35 1.25 -10.52
CA THR A 85 -2.36 0.19 -10.74
C THR A 85 -2.07 -0.57 -12.04
N GLU A 86 -1.59 0.12 -13.09
CA GLU A 86 -1.13 -0.51 -14.34
C GLU A 86 0.12 -1.35 -14.10
N SER A 87 1.13 -0.85 -13.38
CA SER A 87 2.34 -1.61 -13.03
C SER A 87 2.03 -2.88 -12.23
N ILE A 88 1.13 -2.83 -11.24
CA ILE A 88 0.69 -4.03 -10.52
C ILE A 88 -0.02 -4.99 -11.47
N LYS A 89 -0.93 -4.50 -12.34
CA LYS A 89 -1.64 -5.34 -13.31
C LYS A 89 -0.71 -5.95 -14.35
N GLU A 90 0.27 -5.21 -14.83
CA GLU A 90 1.28 -5.67 -15.78
C GLU A 90 2.16 -6.74 -15.17
N THR A 91 2.65 -6.51 -13.94
CA THR A 91 3.42 -7.51 -13.18
C THR A 91 2.61 -8.79 -12.98
N LEU A 92 1.34 -8.68 -12.57
CA LEU A 92 0.44 -9.84 -12.42
C LEU A 92 0.15 -10.54 -13.76
N LYS A 93 0.02 -9.80 -14.87
CA LYS A 93 -0.17 -10.38 -16.22
C LYS A 93 1.09 -11.09 -16.69
N LEU A 94 2.27 -10.50 -16.47
CA LEU A 94 3.56 -11.05 -16.84
C LEU A 94 3.82 -12.34 -16.07
N SER A 95 3.67 -12.33 -14.75
CA SER A 95 3.75 -13.53 -13.90
C SER A 95 2.81 -14.62 -14.41
N LYS A 96 1.54 -14.32 -14.69
CA LYS A 96 0.60 -15.31 -15.26
C LYS A 96 1.07 -15.88 -16.61
N ARG A 97 1.67 -15.06 -17.48
CA ARG A 97 2.18 -15.52 -18.79
C ARG A 97 3.38 -16.44 -18.60
N VAL A 98 4.33 -16.05 -17.75
CA VAL A 98 5.53 -16.82 -17.42
C VAL A 98 5.13 -18.17 -16.84
N ARG A 99 4.18 -18.20 -15.88
CA ARG A 99 3.63 -19.44 -15.33
C ARG A 99 3.09 -20.38 -16.40
N ARG A 100 2.25 -19.89 -17.32
CA ARG A 100 1.71 -20.74 -18.40
C ARG A 100 2.79 -21.34 -19.27
N VAL A 101 3.86 -20.59 -19.53
CA VAL A 101 5.01 -21.09 -20.32
C VAL A 101 5.77 -22.16 -19.53
N LEU A 102 5.97 -21.95 -18.22
CA LEU A 102 6.69 -22.89 -17.36
C LEU A 102 5.88 -24.15 -17.02
N GLU A 103 4.55 -24.06 -16.96
CA GLU A 103 3.61 -25.16 -16.73
C GLU A 103 3.33 -26.00 -18.00
N ASP A 104 3.73 -25.53 -19.18
CA ASP A 104 3.60 -26.26 -20.44
C ASP A 104 4.63 -27.40 -20.51
N LYS A 105 4.25 -28.53 -19.90
CA LYS A 105 5.05 -29.76 -19.85
C LYS A 105 5.39 -30.34 -21.23
N SER A 106 4.70 -29.92 -22.30
CA SER A 106 5.03 -30.33 -23.67
C SER A 106 6.30 -29.66 -24.19
N LYS A 107 6.62 -28.46 -23.70
CA LYS A 107 7.82 -27.69 -24.07
C LYS A 107 8.95 -27.80 -23.04
N TYR A 108 8.63 -28.04 -21.77
CA TYR A 108 9.63 -28.14 -20.69
C TYR A 108 9.34 -29.37 -19.80
N PRO A 109 9.63 -30.59 -20.29
CA PRO A 109 9.27 -31.83 -19.60
C PRO A 109 10.00 -32.06 -18.26
N ASN A 110 11.16 -31.41 -18.05
CA ASN A 110 12.01 -31.57 -16.85
C ASN A 110 12.00 -30.33 -15.93
N ASN A 111 10.99 -29.48 -16.01
CA ASN A 111 10.95 -28.25 -15.21
C ASN A 111 10.53 -28.56 -13.77
N GLU A 112 11.49 -28.62 -12.84
CA GLU A 112 11.28 -28.64 -11.38
C GLU A 112 11.01 -27.24 -10.79
N LEU A 113 10.66 -26.27 -11.64
CA LEU A 113 10.33 -24.92 -11.19
C LEU A 113 9.02 -24.96 -10.38
N HIS A 114 9.13 -24.78 -9.06
CA HIS A 114 8.01 -24.55 -8.16
C HIS A 114 7.29 -23.25 -8.52
N VAL A 115 6.35 -23.35 -9.45
CA VAL A 115 5.44 -22.26 -9.80
C VAL A 115 4.52 -22.01 -8.61
N SER A 116 4.61 -20.81 -8.02
CA SER A 116 3.75 -20.44 -6.89
C SER A 116 2.30 -20.33 -7.37
N SER A 117 1.37 -20.97 -6.67
CA SER A 117 -0.02 -21.09 -7.12
C SER A 117 -0.74 -19.75 -7.28
N ARG A 118 -0.35 -18.68 -6.56
CA ARG A 118 -0.85 -17.29 -6.72
C ARG A 118 0.12 -16.26 -6.12
N THR A 119 0.48 -15.24 -6.90
CA THR A 119 1.16 -14.02 -6.39
C THR A 119 0.25 -13.30 -5.39
N LYS A 120 0.74 -13.08 -4.16
CA LYS A 120 0.05 -12.28 -3.14
C LYS A 120 0.41 -10.80 -3.33
N VAL A 121 -0.56 -9.89 -3.15
CA VAL A 121 -0.31 -8.44 -3.20
C VAL A 121 -0.54 -7.85 -1.82
N TYR A 122 0.50 -7.19 -1.30
CA TYR A 122 0.46 -6.48 -0.03
C TYR A 122 0.68 -4.99 -0.24
N PHE A 123 0.11 -4.18 0.62
CA PHE A 123 0.34 -2.74 0.70
C PHE A 123 0.87 -2.37 2.09
N ILE A 124 1.94 -1.58 2.14
CA ILE A 124 2.51 -1.03 3.37
C ILE A 124 2.57 0.50 3.27
N GLY A 125 2.03 1.16 4.28
CA GLY A 125 1.94 2.62 4.40
C GLY A 125 1.84 3.04 5.86
N ASP A 126 1.42 4.27 6.14
CA ASP A 126 1.27 4.77 7.51
C ASP A 126 -0.02 4.26 8.15
N MET A 127 -0.08 4.28 9.50
CA MET A 127 -1.32 4.10 10.25
C MET A 127 -2.07 5.44 10.29
N ASP A 128 -2.53 5.89 9.13
CA ASP A 128 -3.23 7.17 8.99
C ASP A 128 -4.38 7.13 7.96
N PRO A 129 -5.25 8.16 7.93
CA PRO A 129 -6.39 8.19 7.02
C PRO A 129 -6.02 8.29 5.53
N ILE A 130 -4.87 8.88 5.19
CA ILE A 130 -4.42 9.07 3.82
C ILE A 130 -3.94 7.73 3.26
N SER A 131 -3.08 7.01 3.97
CA SER A 131 -2.63 5.66 3.62
C SER A 131 -3.80 4.70 3.46
N TYR A 132 -4.84 4.84 4.28
CA TYR A 132 -6.04 3.98 4.16
C TYR A 132 -6.87 4.32 2.92
N ALA A 133 -6.92 5.59 2.53
CA ALA A 133 -7.53 6.00 1.27
C ALA A 133 -6.72 5.51 0.05
N SER A 134 -5.38 5.54 0.13
CA SER A 134 -4.48 4.96 -0.88
C SER A 134 -4.71 3.45 -1.02
N TYR A 135 -4.71 2.72 0.10
CA TYR A 135 -5.03 1.29 0.16
C TYR A 135 -6.41 0.96 -0.43
N TYR A 136 -7.44 1.72 -0.06
CA TYR A 136 -8.78 1.56 -0.61
C TYR A 136 -8.81 1.75 -2.13
N SER A 137 -8.11 2.76 -2.63
CA SER A 137 -8.01 3.07 -4.06
C SER A 137 -7.36 1.91 -4.82
N LEU A 138 -6.27 1.34 -4.30
CA LEU A 138 -5.61 0.17 -4.86
C LEU A 138 -6.54 -1.06 -4.90
N LYS A 139 -7.22 -1.34 -3.79
CA LYS A 139 -8.15 -2.48 -3.67
C LYS A 139 -9.34 -2.39 -4.62
N LYS A 140 -9.87 -1.20 -4.83
CA LYS A 140 -11.04 -0.98 -5.69
C LYS A 140 -10.68 -0.96 -7.18
N GLY A 141 -9.47 -0.50 -7.51
CA GLY A 141 -9.05 -0.19 -8.87
C GLY A 141 -9.75 1.06 -9.43
N ASN A 142 -9.17 1.64 -10.49
CA ASN A 142 -9.68 2.87 -11.10
C ASN A 142 -11.12 2.68 -11.64
N THR A 143 -12.08 3.40 -11.07
CA THR A 143 -13.51 3.35 -11.44
C THR A 143 -13.85 3.94 -12.81
N LYS A 144 -12.93 4.66 -13.48
CA LYS A 144 -13.14 5.15 -14.85
C LYS A 144 -13.17 4.01 -15.86
N PHE A 145 -12.50 2.89 -15.58
CA PHE A 145 -12.53 1.70 -16.43
C PHE A 145 -13.61 0.73 -15.96
N LYS A 146 -14.88 1.04 -16.26
CA LYS A 146 -16.06 0.19 -15.99
C LYS A 146 -15.95 -1.28 -16.48
N LYS A 147 -14.92 -1.61 -17.26
CA LYS A 147 -14.66 -2.94 -17.84
C LYS A 147 -13.58 -3.77 -17.12
N ALA A 148 -12.87 -3.24 -16.12
CA ALA A 148 -11.89 -4.03 -15.38
C ALA A 148 -12.60 -4.98 -14.39
N LYS A 149 -12.92 -6.20 -14.84
CA LYS A 149 -13.52 -7.27 -14.02
C LYS A 149 -12.59 -7.77 -12.88
N ASP A 150 -11.31 -7.41 -12.92
CA ASP A 150 -10.31 -7.94 -11.99
C ASP A 150 -10.05 -6.96 -10.83
N LYS A 151 -10.79 -7.14 -9.72
CA LYS A 151 -10.41 -6.54 -8.42
C LYS A 151 -9.11 -7.19 -7.96
N ILE A 152 -8.08 -6.39 -7.70
CA ILE A 152 -6.82 -6.89 -7.14
C ILE A 152 -7.06 -7.13 -5.65
N LYS A 153 -6.83 -8.35 -5.17
CA LYS A 153 -6.92 -8.68 -3.74
C LYS A 153 -5.65 -8.21 -3.05
N VAL A 154 -5.63 -6.93 -2.67
CA VAL A 154 -4.56 -6.30 -1.88
C VAL A 154 -4.86 -6.50 -0.40
N ARG A 155 -3.83 -6.79 0.40
CA ARG A 155 -3.90 -6.83 1.87
C ARG A 155 -3.06 -5.70 2.47
N TYR A 156 -3.61 -4.98 3.44
CA TYR A 156 -2.86 -4.00 4.22
C TYR A 156 -1.92 -4.72 5.19
N LEU A 157 -0.62 -4.41 5.16
CA LEU A 157 0.44 -5.10 5.91
C LEU A 157 0.91 -4.31 7.13
N GLY A 158 0.83 -2.99 7.08
CA GLY A 158 1.23 -2.10 8.17
C GLY A 158 1.34 -0.66 7.68
N VAL A 159 1.53 0.29 8.59
CA VAL A 159 1.64 0.18 10.06
C VAL A 159 0.29 -0.14 10.71
N THR A 160 0.26 -1.10 11.66
CA THR A 160 -0.97 -1.45 12.40
C THR A 160 -0.83 -1.19 13.91
N LEU A 161 -1.97 -1.16 14.62
CA LEU A 161 -1.97 -1.15 16.10
C LEU A 161 -1.33 -2.39 16.73
N SER A 162 -1.28 -3.51 16.00
CA SER A 162 -0.56 -4.68 16.48
C SER A 162 0.95 -4.43 16.45
N ASP A 163 1.43 -3.68 15.46
CA ASP A 163 2.85 -3.34 15.33
C ASP A 163 3.26 -2.35 16.42
N THR A 164 2.44 -1.33 16.67
CA THR A 164 2.72 -0.35 17.73
C THR A 164 2.89 -1.01 19.09
N LYS A 165 2.08 -2.03 19.39
CA LYS A 165 2.18 -2.82 20.62
C LYS A 165 3.37 -3.79 20.61
N LYS A 166 3.50 -4.60 19.56
CA LYS A 166 4.56 -5.63 19.45
C LYS A 166 5.95 -5.01 19.54
N TYR A 167 6.15 -3.89 18.86
CA TYR A 167 7.43 -3.20 18.81
C TYR A 167 7.56 -2.09 19.86
N ASN A 168 6.57 -1.91 20.74
CA ASN A 168 6.56 -0.91 21.81
C ASN A 168 6.95 0.47 21.29
N ILE A 169 6.27 0.93 20.23
CA ILE A 169 6.54 2.22 19.61
C ILE A 169 6.37 3.32 20.67
N PRO A 170 7.41 4.13 20.93
CA PRO A 170 7.33 5.24 21.89
C PRO A 170 6.21 6.23 21.57
N LYS A 171 5.66 6.86 22.63
CA LYS A 171 4.56 7.83 22.48
C LYS A 171 4.93 9.02 21.61
N GLU A 172 6.21 9.42 21.56
CA GLU A 172 6.66 10.52 20.70
C GLU A 172 6.46 10.27 19.20
N TYR A 173 6.34 9.01 18.76
CA TYR A 173 6.04 8.67 17.36
C TYR A 173 4.55 8.64 17.06
N PHE A 174 3.69 8.89 18.06
CA PHE A 174 2.26 9.09 17.83
C PHE A 174 2.00 10.56 17.53
N ILE A 175 1.49 10.81 16.32
CA ILE A 175 1.30 12.16 15.79
C ILE A 175 -0.20 12.48 15.79
N SER A 176 -0.56 13.70 16.14
CA SER A 176 -1.96 14.15 16.10
C SER A 176 -2.49 14.24 14.66
N LEU A 177 -3.72 13.80 14.46
CA LEU A 177 -4.44 14.00 13.20
C LEU A 177 -4.73 15.48 12.97
N ASN A 178 -4.51 15.94 11.75
CA ASN A 178 -4.93 17.27 11.32
C ASN A 178 -6.41 17.29 10.88
N LYS A 179 -7.00 18.49 10.73
CA LYS A 179 -8.42 18.64 10.37
C LYS A 179 -8.80 17.95 9.04
N PRO A 180 -8.00 18.06 7.95
CA PRO A 180 -8.24 17.29 6.74
C PRO A 180 -8.28 15.77 6.96
N GLU A 181 -7.31 15.23 7.69
CA GLU A 181 -7.21 13.79 7.99
C GLU A 181 -8.42 13.28 8.76
N VAL A 182 -8.91 14.03 9.74
CA VAL A 182 -10.14 13.69 10.48
C VAL A 182 -11.34 13.55 9.53
N LYS A 183 -11.50 14.46 8.56
CA LYS A 183 -12.60 14.37 7.58
C LYS A 183 -12.46 13.14 6.68
N VAL A 184 -11.24 12.80 6.28
CA VAL A 184 -10.98 11.58 5.49
C VAL A 184 -11.31 10.34 6.30
N LEU A 185 -10.89 10.31 7.57
CA LEU A 185 -11.18 9.20 8.49
C LEU A 185 -12.69 9.00 8.68
N GLU A 186 -13.43 10.07 8.96
CA GLU A 186 -14.88 10.04 9.08
C GLU A 186 -15.54 9.51 7.81
N TYR A 187 -15.08 9.94 6.64
CA TYR A 187 -15.60 9.46 5.37
C TYR A 187 -15.33 7.95 5.17
N LEU A 188 -14.12 7.48 5.47
CA LEU A 188 -13.75 6.05 5.39
C LEU A 188 -14.64 5.19 6.30
N ILE A 189 -14.88 5.64 7.54
CA ILE A 189 -15.72 4.96 8.53
C ILE A 189 -17.19 4.96 8.11
N ASN A 190 -17.75 6.15 7.84
CA ASN A 190 -19.18 6.32 7.53
C ASN A 190 -19.60 5.55 6.28
N ASN A 191 -18.70 5.40 5.31
CA ASN A 191 -18.96 4.68 4.07
C ASN A 191 -18.46 3.23 4.08
N LYS A 192 -17.93 2.73 5.21
CA LYS A 192 -17.40 1.36 5.37
C LYS A 192 -16.42 0.98 4.26
N LEU A 193 -15.47 1.86 3.94
CA LEU A 193 -14.57 1.68 2.80
C LEU A 193 -13.41 0.71 3.09
N VAL A 194 -12.96 0.66 4.34
CA VAL A 194 -11.88 -0.22 4.82
C VAL A 194 -12.32 -1.00 6.07
N PRO A 195 -13.38 -1.83 5.98
CA PRO A 195 -13.94 -2.51 7.15
C PRO A 195 -12.95 -3.45 7.85
N GLU A 196 -11.96 -3.98 7.12
CA GLU A 196 -10.89 -4.79 7.68
C GLU A 196 -9.95 -4.00 8.63
N LEU A 197 -9.92 -2.67 8.54
CA LEU A 197 -9.12 -1.77 9.38
C LEU A 197 -9.95 -1.11 10.49
N LYS A 198 -11.09 -1.72 10.86
CA LYS A 198 -12.03 -1.15 11.84
C LYS A 198 -11.32 -0.78 13.14
N LYS A 199 -10.47 -1.66 13.66
CA LYS A 199 -9.76 -1.47 14.94
C LYS A 199 -8.87 -0.23 14.89
N GLU A 200 -8.12 -0.08 13.80
CA GLU A 200 -7.21 1.03 13.56
C GLU A 200 -8.00 2.33 13.37
N THR A 201 -9.06 2.32 12.55
CA THR A 201 -9.90 3.51 12.34
C THR A 201 -10.61 3.95 13.61
N SER A 202 -11.07 3.01 14.46
CA SER A 202 -11.70 3.33 15.75
C SER A 202 -10.70 3.93 16.72
N PHE A 203 -9.47 3.40 16.79
CA PHE A 203 -8.40 4.00 17.59
C PHE A 203 -8.15 5.45 17.16
N MET A 204 -7.84 5.67 15.88
CA MET A 204 -7.55 7.00 15.35
C MET A 204 -8.71 7.98 15.60
N TYR A 205 -9.95 7.52 15.47
CA TYR A 205 -11.12 8.36 15.71
C TYR A 205 -11.28 8.73 17.18
N SER A 206 -10.99 7.80 18.09
CA SER A 206 -11.12 8.03 19.54
C SER A 206 -9.97 8.82 20.16
N THR A 207 -8.74 8.64 19.67
CA THR A 207 -7.54 9.24 20.25
C THR A 207 -7.07 10.48 19.50
N GLY A 208 -7.44 10.60 18.22
CA GLY A 208 -6.89 11.61 17.34
C GLY A 208 -5.42 11.38 16.98
N LEU A 209 -4.89 10.15 17.16
CA LEU A 209 -3.47 9.84 16.95
C LEU A 209 -3.25 8.89 15.76
N LYS A 210 -2.19 9.14 14.98
CA LYS A 210 -1.66 8.30 13.90
C LYS A 210 -0.21 7.91 14.17
N VAL A 211 0.32 6.97 13.38
CA VAL A 211 1.74 6.56 13.44
C VAL A 211 2.26 6.39 12.02
N GLU A 212 3.42 7.00 11.74
CA GLU A 212 4.09 6.89 10.44
C GLU A 212 4.99 5.65 10.39
N ILE A 213 5.22 5.11 9.19
CA ILE A 213 6.09 3.94 8.96
C ILE A 213 7.53 4.20 9.40
N GLU A 214 7.97 5.46 9.41
CA GLU A 214 9.26 5.88 9.94
C GLU A 214 9.40 5.57 11.43
N GLY A 215 8.39 5.94 12.23
CA GLY A 215 8.37 5.64 13.65
C GLY A 215 8.39 4.14 13.94
N LEU A 216 7.76 3.32 13.08
CA LEU A 216 7.87 1.87 13.17
C LEU A 216 9.29 1.37 12.84
N PHE A 217 9.87 1.84 11.73
CA PHE A 217 11.19 1.37 11.28
C PHE A 217 12.29 1.73 12.29
N LEU A 218 12.26 2.95 12.83
CA LEU A 218 13.16 3.37 13.91
C LEU A 218 12.98 2.50 15.17
N ALA A 219 11.74 2.19 15.55
CA ALA A 219 11.46 1.38 16.73
C ALA A 219 11.95 -0.08 16.59
N ILE A 220 11.86 -0.67 15.39
CA ILE A 220 12.39 -2.03 15.16
C ILE A 220 13.92 -2.03 15.06
N GLU A 221 14.52 -1.01 14.45
CA GLU A 221 15.98 -0.89 14.34
C GLU A 221 16.64 -0.68 15.72
N ASN A 222 16.03 0.11 16.59
CA ASN A 222 16.46 0.26 17.99
C ASN A 222 16.45 -1.08 18.76
N LYS A 223 15.65 -2.04 18.30
CA LYS A 223 15.59 -3.41 18.84
C LYS A 223 16.49 -4.39 18.09
N LYS A 224 17.32 -3.90 17.16
CA LYS A 224 18.19 -4.70 16.29
C LYS A 224 17.42 -5.70 15.43
N ILE A 225 16.18 -5.36 15.05
CA ILE A 225 15.35 -6.15 14.15
C ILE A 225 15.47 -5.54 12.76
N SER A 226 15.80 -6.34 11.75
CA SER A 226 15.86 -5.88 10.36
C SER A 226 14.46 -5.60 9.81
N VAL A 227 14.34 -4.73 8.80
CA VAL A 227 13.06 -4.48 8.11
C VAL A 227 12.56 -5.78 7.46
N LEU A 228 13.48 -6.58 6.94
CA LEU A 228 13.20 -7.88 6.34
C LEU A 228 12.62 -8.87 7.35
N ASP A 229 13.13 -8.95 8.58
CA ASP A 229 12.56 -9.81 9.62
C ASP A 229 11.17 -9.34 10.05
N TYR A 230 10.96 -8.02 10.09
CA TYR A 230 9.61 -7.46 10.26
C TYR A 230 8.67 -7.93 9.13
N LEU A 231 9.08 -7.84 7.87
CA LEU A 231 8.28 -8.25 6.71
C LEU A 231 8.02 -9.77 6.68
N LYS A 232 9.03 -10.60 6.99
CA LYS A 232 8.88 -12.07 7.06
C LYS A 232 7.80 -12.50 8.06
N ASN A 233 7.69 -11.80 9.18
CA ASN A 233 6.67 -12.04 10.20
C ASN A 233 5.23 -11.68 9.75
N LYS A 234 5.06 -11.09 8.57
CA LYS A 234 3.76 -10.62 8.06
C LYS A 234 3.19 -11.45 6.90
N PHE A 235 4.00 -12.30 6.25
CA PHE A 235 3.66 -12.96 4.99
C PHE A 235 2.87 -14.26 5.10
#